data_AF-A0A945GZC0-F1
#
_entry.id   AF-A0A945GZC0-F1
#
_cell.length_a   1.000
_cell.length_b   1.000
_cell.length_c   1.000
_cell.angle_alpha   90.00
_cell.angle_beta   90.00
_cell.angle_gamma   90.00
#
_symmetry.space_group_name_H-M   'P 1'
#
loop_
_entity.id
_entity.type
_entity.pdbx_description
1 polymer ?
#
loop_
_entity_poly.entity_id
_entity_poly.type
_entity_poly.pdbx_seq_one_letter_code
_entity_poly.pdbx_strand_id
1 'polypeptide(L)'
;MIEDKINIHDKHQFELQLGYDLNPLNQNSNFNLDIYLFFSSNLGLNPHTYTTQNFYSDLQNYTRLKTPNILLKNIYETQNSPLNKLKKNFKDFTLVQNQKADPENYYS
;
A
#
# COMPACT_ATOMS: atom_id res chain seq x y z
N MET A 1 -8.99 7.56 -13.92
CA MET A 1 -9.93 6.64 -14.59
C MET A 1 -10.30 5.57 -13.57
N ILE A 2 -11.55 5.15 -13.45
CA ILE A 2 -11.89 4.11 -12.45
C ILE A 2 -11.42 2.76 -13.02
N GLU A 3 -10.47 2.12 -12.34
CA GLU A 3 -10.12 0.71 -12.60
C GLU A 3 -11.07 -0.15 -11.77
N ASP A 4 -11.99 -0.87 -12.41
CA ASP A 4 -12.90 -1.80 -11.76
C ASP A 4 -12.49 -3.25 -12.04
N LYS A 5 -12.41 -4.05 -10.97
CA LYS A 5 -12.14 -5.48 -11.07
C LYS A 5 -13.11 -6.24 -10.19
N ILE A 6 -13.85 -7.15 -10.81
CA ILE A 6 -14.73 -8.09 -10.12
C ILE A 6 -14.01 -9.43 -10.03
N ASN A 7 -13.85 -9.96 -8.82
CA ASN A 7 -13.37 -11.32 -8.60
C ASN A 7 -14.44 -12.12 -7.87
N ILE A 8 -14.70 -13.34 -8.34
CA ILE A 8 -15.54 -14.32 -7.65
C ILE A 8 -14.58 -15.23 -6.91
N HIS A 9 -14.59 -15.16 -5.58
CA HIS A 9 -13.68 -15.96 -4.75
C HIS A 9 -14.23 -17.37 -4.52
N ASP A 10 -15.53 -17.48 -4.26
CA ASP A 10 -16.23 -18.74 -3.97
C ASP A 10 -17.72 -18.65 -4.34
N LYS A 11 -18.48 -19.73 -4.11
CA LYS A 11 -19.93 -19.80 -4.41
C LYS A 11 -20.81 -18.73 -3.73
N HIS A 12 -20.30 -18.04 -2.71
CA HIS A 12 -21.10 -17.12 -1.88
C HIS A 12 -20.45 -15.74 -1.69
N GLN A 13 -19.29 -15.49 -2.29
CA GLN A 13 -18.53 -14.25 -2.06
C GLN A 13 -17.97 -13.72 -3.36
N PHE A 14 -18.15 -12.42 -3.57
CA PHE A 14 -17.51 -11.68 -4.63
C PHE A 14 -16.81 -10.45 -4.05
N GLU A 15 -15.74 -10.02 -4.70
CA GLU A 15 -15.01 -8.81 -4.34
C GLU A 15 -15.09 -7.82 -5.50
N LEU A 16 -15.40 -6.56 -5.16
CA LEU A 16 -15.38 -5.42 -6.06
C LEU A 16 -14.21 -4.52 -5.68
N GLN A 17 -13.18 -4.49 -6.52
CA GLN A 17 -12.05 -3.59 -6.36
C GLN A 17 -12.25 -2.36 -7.25
N LEU A 18 -12.18 -1.17 -6.65
CA LEU A 18 -12.34 0.11 -7.33
C LEU A 18 -11.09 0.97 -7.13
N GLY A 19 -10.48 1.39 -8.24
CA GLY A 19 -9.36 2.32 -8.25
C GLY A 19 -9.84 3.77 -8.38
N TYR A 20 -9.30 4.65 -7.55
CA TYR A 20 -9.49 6.09 -7.66
C TYR A 20 -8.14 6.80 -7.64
N ASP A 21 -7.81 7.50 -8.72
CA ASP A 21 -6.56 8.25 -8.84
C ASP A 21 -6.68 9.59 -8.12
N LEU A 22 -5.83 9.80 -7.12
CA LEU A 22 -5.72 11.09 -6.45
C LEU A 22 -4.97 12.08 -7.33
N ASN A 23 -5.58 13.24 -7.59
CA ASN A 23 -4.90 14.35 -8.24
C ASN A 23 -4.07 15.13 -7.19
N PRO A 24 -2.73 15.13 -7.26
CA PRO A 24 -1.87 15.80 -6.28
C PRO A 24 -2.02 17.32 -6.25
N LEU A 25 -2.61 17.93 -7.28
CA LEU A 25 -2.91 19.37 -7.32
C LEU A 25 -4.13 19.74 -6.48
N ASN A 26 -4.99 18.77 -6.15
CA ASN A 26 -6.18 18.99 -5.36
C ASN A 26 -5.90 18.64 -3.90
N GLN A 27 -5.98 19.63 -3.01
CA GLN A 27 -5.80 19.42 -1.57
C GLN A 27 -6.88 18.54 -0.97
N ASN A 28 -8.12 18.65 -1.49
CA ASN A 28 -9.27 17.88 -1.05
C ASN A 28 -9.88 17.14 -2.25
N SER A 29 -10.25 15.88 -2.03
CA SER A 29 -10.92 15.06 -3.03
C SER A 29 -12.04 14.27 -2.37
N ASN A 30 -13.26 14.38 -2.92
CA ASN A 30 -14.42 13.60 -2.50
C ASN A 30 -14.66 12.48 -3.51
N PHE A 31 -14.80 11.25 -3.03
CA PHE A 31 -15.13 10.08 -3.84
C PHE A 31 -16.53 9.60 -3.44
N ASN A 32 -17.51 9.83 -4.32
CA ASN A 32 -18.88 9.36 -4.16
C ASN A 32 -19.11 8.20 -5.12
N LEU A 33 -19.77 7.15 -4.63
CA LEU A 33 -19.98 5.93 -5.39
C LEU A 33 -21.42 5.43 -5.18
N ASP A 34 -22.11 5.24 -6.30
CA ASP A 34 -23.41 4.59 -6.35
C ASP A 34 -23.25 3.23 -7.05
N ILE A 35 -23.60 2.14 -6.35
CA ILE A 35 -23.50 0.77 -6.87
C ILE A 35 -24.92 0.21 -7.05
N TYR A 36 -25.20 -0.28 -8.26
CA TYR A 36 -26.42 -1.03 -8.57
C TYR A 36 -26.05 -2.48 -8.87
N LEU A 37 -26.51 -3.40 -8.01
CA LEU A 37 -26.24 -4.83 -8.14
C LEU A 37 -27.51 -5.55 -8.62
N PHE A 38 -27.36 -6.37 -9.66
CA PHE A 38 -28.43 -7.22 -10.18
C PHE A 38 -28.06 -8.68 -10.00
N PHE A 39 -28.82 -9.39 -9.17
CA PHE A 39 -28.61 -10.81 -8.89
C PHE A 39 -29.64 -11.67 -9.63
N SER A 40 -29.21 -12.85 -10.09
CA SER A 40 -30.12 -13.87 -10.64
C SER A 40 -31.08 -14.37 -9.58
N SER A 41 -32.36 -14.59 -9.96
CA SER A 41 -33.36 -15.19 -9.08
C SER A 41 -32.96 -16.58 -8.57
N ASN A 42 -32.11 -17.31 -9.30
CA ASN A 42 -31.60 -18.63 -8.92
C ASN A 42 -30.70 -18.59 -7.69
N LEU A 43 -30.16 -17.43 -7.30
CA LEU A 43 -29.40 -17.26 -6.05
C LEU A 43 -30.32 -17.23 -4.82
N GLY A 44 -31.63 -17.13 -5.02
CA GLY A 44 -32.60 -17.06 -3.93
C GLY A 44 -32.51 -15.77 -3.11
N LEU A 45 -31.83 -14.74 -3.60
CA LEU A 45 -31.71 -13.43 -2.96
C LEU A 45 -32.99 -12.62 -3.17
N ASN A 46 -33.72 -12.38 -2.10
CA ASN A 46 -34.90 -11.52 -2.09
C ASN A 46 -35.10 -10.92 -0.69
N PRO A 47 -35.93 -9.89 -0.51
CA PRO A 47 -36.10 -9.23 0.79
C PRO A 47 -36.57 -10.15 1.94
N HIS A 48 -37.15 -11.32 1.65
CA HIS A 48 -37.56 -12.29 2.69
C HIS A 48 -36.41 -13.20 3.12
N THR A 49 -35.51 -13.57 2.22
CA THR A 49 -34.36 -14.47 2.47
C THR A 49 -33.07 -13.72 2.78
N TYR A 50 -32.95 -12.48 2.31
CA TYR A 50 -31.79 -11.63 2.45
C TYR A 50 -32.24 -10.17 2.54
N THR A 51 -32.39 -9.70 3.78
CA THR A 51 -32.88 -8.35 4.06
C THR A 51 -31.79 -7.31 3.78
N THR A 52 -32.19 -6.05 3.65
CA THR A 52 -31.25 -4.91 3.59
C THR A 52 -30.31 -4.87 4.79
N GLN A 53 -30.80 -5.24 5.98
CA GLN A 53 -29.98 -5.30 7.18
C GLN A 53 -28.90 -6.38 7.07
N ASN A 54 -29.25 -7.56 6.53
CA ASN A 54 -28.28 -8.63 6.29
C ASN A 54 -27.23 -8.17 5.27
N PHE A 55 -27.64 -7.51 4.18
CA PHE A 55 -26.72 -6.94 3.19
C PHE A 55 -25.69 -6.01 3.80
N TYR A 56 -26.12 -5.03 4.61
CA TYR A 56 -25.19 -4.10 5.25
C TYR A 56 -24.35 -4.75 6.35
N SER A 57 -24.86 -5.78 7.02
CA SER A 57 -24.10 -6.57 8.00
C SER A 57 -22.97 -7.37 7.34
N ASP A 58 -23.20 -7.90 6.14
CA ASP A 58 -22.23 -8.73 5.42
C ASP A 58 -21.23 -7.89 4.61
N LEU A 59 -21.52 -6.61 4.39
CA LEU A 59 -20.69 -5.71 3.60
C LEU A 59 -19.37 -5.41 4.32
N GLN A 60 -18.26 -5.89 3.75
CA GLN A 60 -16.91 -5.58 4.22
C GLN A 60 -16.25 -4.55 3.31
N ASN A 61 -16.00 -3.36 3.87
CA ASN A 61 -15.36 -2.26 3.14
C ASN A 61 -13.92 -2.08 3.58
N TYR A 62 -12.99 -2.17 2.64
CA TYR A 62 -11.57 -1.94 2.88
C TYR A 62 -11.05 -0.80 1.99
N THR A 63 -10.39 0.17 2.61
CA THR A 63 -9.73 1.27 1.89
C THR A 63 -8.22 1.13 2.05
N ARG A 64 -7.50 1.22 0.93
CA ARG A 64 -6.03 1.21 0.92
C ARG A 64 -5.48 2.27 -0.02
N LEU A 65 -4.31 2.81 0.33
CA LEU A 65 -3.53 3.64 -0.58
C LEU A 65 -2.78 2.73 -1.56
N LYS A 66 -2.94 2.98 -2.86
CA LYS A 66 -2.12 2.34 -3.90
C LYS A 66 -0.69 2.85 -3.75
N THR A 67 0.27 1.95 -3.57
CA THR A 67 1.69 2.33 -3.51
C THR A 67 2.05 3.02 -4.83
N PRO A 68 2.57 4.25 -4.79
CA PRO A 68 2.94 4.94 -6.00
C PRO A 68 4.14 4.25 -6.64
N ASN A 69 4.25 4.33 -7.97
CA ASN A 69 5.46 3.95 -8.67
C ASN A 69 6.55 4.98 -8.35
N ILE A 70 7.49 4.61 -7.48
CA ILE A 70 8.64 5.46 -7.13
C ILE A 70 9.87 4.96 -7.89
N LEU A 71 10.51 5.82 -8.67
CA LEU A 71 11.78 5.50 -9.31
C LEU A 71 12.86 5.36 -8.24
N LEU A 72 13.70 4.32 -8.35
CA LEU A 72 14.79 4.06 -7.40
C LEU A 72 15.72 5.27 -7.24
N LYS A 73 15.94 6.04 -8.30
CA LYS A 73 16.71 7.29 -8.29
C LYS A 73 16.20 8.32 -7.28
N ASN A 74 14.89 8.46 -7.15
CA ASN A 74 14.27 9.39 -6.21
C ASN A 74 14.55 9.00 -4.75
N ILE A 75 14.87 7.73 -4.50
CA ILE A 75 15.20 7.22 -3.15
C ILE A 75 16.68 7.45 -2.83
N TYR A 76 17.60 7.26 -3.78
CA TYR A 76 19.05 7.32 -3.49
C TYR A 76 19.73 8.66 -3.77
N GLU A 77 19.21 9.50 -4.68
CA GLU A 77 19.83 10.78 -5.07
C GLU A 77 19.73 11.85 -3.98
N THR A 78 18.79 11.72 -3.04
CA THR A 78 18.63 12.68 -1.95
C THR A 78 19.83 12.64 -1.00
N GLN A 79 20.24 13.81 -0.50
CA GLN A 79 21.38 13.91 0.43
C GLN A 79 21.15 13.08 1.71
N ASN A 80 19.89 12.96 2.13
CA ASN A 80 19.44 12.15 3.26
C ASN A 80 18.97 10.74 2.87
N SER A 81 19.36 10.25 1.69
CA SER A 81 18.93 8.94 1.21
C SER A 81 19.39 7.81 2.13
N PRO A 82 18.61 6.71 2.22
CA PRO A 82 19.05 5.51 2.92
C PRO A 82 20.42 5.01 2.45
N LEU A 83 20.71 5.11 1.15
CA LEU A 83 21.99 4.69 0.57
C LEU A 83 23.15 5.57 1.07
N ASN A 84 22.98 6.89 1.10
CA ASN A 84 24.02 7.80 1.57
C ASN A 84 24.26 7.65 3.08
N LYS A 85 23.20 7.43 3.86
CA LYS A 85 23.31 7.10 5.29
C LYS A 85 24.07 5.80 5.50
N LEU A 86 23.75 4.76 4.73
CA LEU A 86 24.45 3.48 4.79
C LEU A 86 25.94 3.64 4.43
N LYS A 87 26.25 4.33 3.33
CA LYS A 87 27.64 4.63 2.93
C LYS A 87 28.42 5.38 4.01
N LYS A 88 27.79 6.35 4.67
CA LYS A 88 28.41 7.09 5.78
C LYS A 88 28.73 6.15 6.94
N ASN A 89 27.76 5.36 7.39
CA ASN A 89 27.96 4.43 8.51
C ASN A 89 29.06 3.38 8.21
N PHE A 90 29.14 2.88 6.97
CA PHE A 90 30.23 1.98 6.57
C PHE A 90 31.59 2.67 6.61
N LYS A 91 31.70 3.91 6.12
CA LYS A 91 32.94 4.70 6.22
C LYS A 91 33.34 4.89 7.69
N ASP A 92 32.41 5.35 8.52
CA ASP A 92 32.64 5.58 9.95
C ASP A 92 33.08 4.28 10.65
N PHE A 93 32.46 3.14 10.33
CA PHE A 93 32.86 1.84 10.86
C PHE A 93 34.28 1.43 10.42
N THR A 94 34.63 1.58 9.13
CA THR A 94 35.98 1.25 8.63
C THR A 94 37.06 2.16 9.22
N LEU A 95 36.76 3.44 9.48
CA LEU A 95 37.67 4.38 10.12
C LEU A 95 37.94 3.99 11.58
N VAL A 96 36.92 3.55 12.32
CA VAL A 96 37.05 3.05 13.70
C VAL A 96 37.88 1.77 13.77
N GLN A 97 37.77 0.88 12.77
CA GLN A 97 38.58 -0.35 12.73
C GLN A 97 40.05 -0.08 12.38
N ASN A 98 40.33 0.86 11.46
CA ASN A 98 41.70 1.23 11.10
C ASN A 98 42.44 1.94 12.25
N GLN A 99 41.74 2.69 13.11
CA GLN A 99 42.35 3.30 14.31
C GLN A 99 42.67 2.28 15.42
N LYS A 100 42.04 1.10 15.43
CA LYS A 100 42.35 0.02 16.38
C LYS A 100 43.44 -0.93 15.87
N ALA A 101 43.89 -0.78 14.63
CA ALA A 101 44.83 -1.67 13.96
C ALA A 101 46.29 -1.16 13.98
N ASP A 102 46.61 -0.12 14.75
CA ASP A 102 47.99 0.34 15.02
C ASP A 102 48.49 -0.23 16.38
N PRO A 103 49.23 -1.35 16.39
CA PRO A 103 49.85 -1.89 17.60
C PRO A 103 51.27 -1.36 17.91
N GLU A 104 51.76 -0.31 17.23
CA GLU A 104 53.14 0.17 17.42
C GLU A 104 53.27 1.40 18.33
N ASN A 105 52.84 1.30 19.59
CA ASN A 105 53.23 2.30 20.60
C ASN A 105 53.26 1.76 22.04
N TYR A 106 53.87 0.58 22.26
CA TYR A 106 54.09 0.03 23.60
C TYR A 106 55.56 -0.17 24.00
N TYR A 107 56.52 0.29 23.20
CA TYR A 107 57.93 0.29 23.57
C TYR A 107 58.62 1.61 23.21
N SER A 108 58.53 2.58 24.11
CA SER A 108 59.50 3.68 24.29
C SER A 108 59.40 4.21 25.71
#